data_AF-A0A1Q8B5B2-F1
#
_entry.id   AF-A0A1Q8B5B2-F1
#
_cell.length_a   1.000
_cell.length_b   1.000
_cell.length_c   1.000
_cell.angle_alpha   90.00
_cell.angle_beta   90.00
_cell.angle_gamma   90.00
#
_symmetry.space_group_name_H-M   'P 1'
#
loop_
_entity.id
_entity.type
_entity.pdbx_description
1 polymer ?
#
loop_
_entity_poly.entity_id
_entity_poly.type
_entity_poly.pdbx_seq_one_letter_code
_entity_poly.pdbx_strand_id
1 'polypeptide(L)'
;MSFRDEELNFPKLLFRAWFYFRTGYNLYLAFFIGFASNIIVLFRLGVQDNKYLFPGIFPSLTVFTIVGLVVAIPVGITAGLYHMKRTAAFAADASVQTEANPYVYKTIGKEKEVFLPLWILTVRGLAKLLERQETMSLEDKNELKEILDKANALLEGQYVGLPRKMGIKSFPVTEGDT
;
A
#
# COMPACT_ATOMS: atom_id res chain seq x y z
N MET A 1 -42.63 13.33 2.02
CA MET A 1 -41.28 13.34 1.42
C MET A 1 -40.55 14.57 1.96
N SER A 2 -39.90 14.44 3.13
CA SER A 2 -39.20 15.54 3.79
C SER A 2 -37.76 15.53 3.29
N PHE A 3 -37.44 16.45 2.39
CA PHE A 3 -36.06 16.83 2.11
C PHE A 3 -35.53 17.46 3.40
N ARG A 4 -34.78 16.68 4.18
CA ARG A 4 -34.02 17.21 5.31
C ARG A 4 -33.00 18.17 4.72
N ASP A 5 -33.11 19.43 5.11
CA ASP A 5 -32.06 20.42 4.91
C ASP A 5 -30.75 19.84 5.47
N GLU A 6 -29.83 19.47 4.57
CA GLU A 6 -28.46 19.16 4.94
C GLU A 6 -27.84 20.47 5.39
N GLU A 7 -27.92 20.76 6.70
CA GLU A 7 -27.18 21.86 7.27
C GLU A 7 -25.70 21.68 6.92
N LEU A 8 -25.17 22.67 6.20
CA LEU A 8 -23.83 22.65 5.66
C LEU A 8 -22.85 22.63 6.83
N ASN A 9 -22.30 21.46 7.14
CA ASN A 9 -21.34 21.30 8.24
C ASN A 9 -20.01 21.96 7.82
N PHE A 10 -19.92 23.27 8.04
CA PHE A 10 -18.81 24.12 7.64
C PHE A 10 -17.46 23.64 8.19
N PRO A 11 -17.35 23.21 9.47
CA PRO A 11 -16.13 22.56 9.98
C PRO A 11 -15.71 21.36 9.14
N LYS A 12 -16.66 20.45 8.82
CA LYS A 12 -16.38 19.26 8.00
C LYS A 12 -15.91 19.64 6.59
N LEU A 13 -16.50 20.68 5.99
CA LEU A 13 -16.08 21.16 4.67
C LEU A 13 -14.67 21.76 4.71
N LEU A 14 -14.37 22.58 5.73
CA LEU A 14 -13.03 23.15 5.93
C LEU A 14 -11.96 22.07 6.13
N PHE A 15 -12.23 21.07 6.98
CA PHE A 15 -11.29 19.96 7.17
C PHE A 15 -11.05 19.17 5.88
N ARG A 16 -12.09 18.95 5.06
CA ARG A 16 -11.94 18.29 3.75
C ARG A 16 -11.14 19.15 2.78
N ALA A 17 -11.42 20.46 2.71
CA ALA A 17 -10.68 21.38 1.85
C ALA A 17 -9.20 21.46 2.25
N TRP A 18 -8.92 21.57 3.56
CA TRP A 18 -7.56 21.54 4.10
C TRP A 18 -6.86 20.22 3.77
N PHE A 19 -7.55 19.09 3.93
CA PHE A 19 -7.00 17.78 3.58
C PHE A 19 -6.65 17.68 2.09
N TYR A 20 -7.52 18.16 1.20
CA TYR A 20 -7.24 18.19 -0.24
C TYR A 20 -6.09 19.12 -0.57
N PHE A 21 -6.04 20.30 0.03
CA PHE A 21 -4.93 21.24 -0.14
C PHE A 21 -3.61 20.62 0.32
N ARG A 22 -3.56 20.07 1.54
CA ARG A 22 -2.35 19.41 2.08
C ARG A 22 -1.91 18.27 1.18
N THR A 23 -2.85 17.43 0.72
CA THR A 23 -2.54 16.29 -0.15
C THR A 23 -2.02 16.76 -1.50
N GLY A 24 -2.70 17.70 -2.15
CA GLY A 24 -2.28 18.25 -3.44
C GLY A 24 -0.95 18.99 -3.35
N TYR A 25 -0.75 19.80 -2.30
CA TYR A 25 0.51 20.48 -2.06
C TYR A 25 1.66 19.49 -1.88
N ASN A 26 1.52 18.48 -1.03
CA ASN A 26 2.59 17.51 -0.79
C ASN A 26 2.88 16.64 -2.02
N LEU A 27 1.84 16.18 -2.73
CA LEU A 27 2.01 15.28 -3.86
C LEU A 27 2.57 15.99 -5.10
N TYR A 28 2.09 17.21 -5.38
CA TYR A 28 2.42 17.89 -6.64
C TYR A 28 3.37 19.06 -6.46
N LEU A 29 3.28 19.86 -5.40
CA LEU A 29 4.01 21.13 -5.32
C LEU A 29 5.30 21.04 -4.51
N ALA A 30 5.25 20.38 -3.35
CA ALA A 30 6.34 20.32 -2.40
C ALA A 30 7.61 19.73 -3.02
N PHE A 31 7.46 18.67 -3.83
CA PHE A 31 8.58 18.07 -4.55
C PHE A 31 9.25 19.07 -5.49
N PHE A 32 8.50 19.72 -6.40
CA PHE A 32 9.11 20.66 -7.37
C PHE A 32 9.69 21.90 -6.70
N ILE A 33 9.00 22.46 -5.70
CA ILE A 33 9.49 23.62 -4.96
C ILE A 33 10.78 23.26 -4.21
N GLY A 34 10.78 22.16 -3.46
CA GLY A 34 11.94 21.70 -2.71
C GLY A 34 13.11 21.36 -3.64
N PHE A 35 12.83 20.67 -4.75
CA PHE A 35 13.84 20.28 -5.72
C PHE A 35 14.46 21.49 -6.43
N ALA A 36 13.65 22.42 -6.93
CA ALA A 36 14.14 23.65 -7.56
C ALA A 36 14.94 24.51 -6.58
N SER A 37 14.43 24.67 -5.35
CA SER A 37 15.15 25.38 -4.28
C SER A 37 16.51 24.74 -4.02
N ASN A 38 16.56 23.41 -3.90
CA ASN A 38 17.81 22.70 -3.63
C ASN A 38 18.80 22.83 -4.79
N ILE A 39 18.35 22.78 -6.05
CA ILE A 39 19.22 23.03 -7.21
C ILE A 39 19.84 24.43 -7.13
N ILE A 40 19.04 25.44 -6.82
CA ILE A 40 19.52 26.82 -6.70
C ILE A 40 20.55 26.92 -5.57
N VAL A 41 20.26 26.36 -4.40
CA VAL A 41 21.16 26.38 -3.23
C VAL A 41 22.48 25.67 -3.54
N LEU A 42 22.43 24.45 -4.11
CA LEU A 42 23.61 23.69 -4.48
C LEU A 42 24.47 24.43 -5.52
N PHE A 43 23.84 25.08 -6.50
CA PHE A 43 24.58 25.87 -7.48
C PHE A 43 25.23 27.10 -6.83
N ARG A 44 24.46 27.89 -6.07
CA ARG A 44 24.94 29.14 -5.48
C ARG A 44 26.05 28.89 -4.46
N LEU A 45 25.92 27.88 -3.61
CA LEU A 45 26.89 27.62 -2.53
C LEU A 45 28.02 26.68 -2.94
N GLY A 46 27.75 25.70 -3.80
CA GLY A 46 28.72 24.64 -4.12
C GLY A 46 29.47 24.85 -5.44
N VAL A 47 28.89 25.57 -6.39
CA VAL A 47 29.42 25.68 -7.76
C VAL A 47 29.91 27.08 -8.07
N GLN A 48 29.09 28.11 -7.82
CA GLN A 48 29.33 29.46 -8.31
C GLN A 48 30.67 30.06 -7.84
N ASP A 49 31.04 29.83 -6.58
CA ASP A 49 32.26 30.37 -5.99
C ASP A 49 33.49 29.45 -6.19
N ASN A 50 33.30 28.27 -6.78
CA ASN A 50 34.36 27.31 -7.02
C ASN A 50 35.04 27.55 -8.38
N LYS A 51 36.30 28.00 -8.36
CA LYS A 51 37.10 28.33 -9.56
C LYS A 51 37.30 27.19 -10.56
N TYR A 52 37.15 25.93 -10.14
CA TYR A 52 37.27 24.76 -11.03
C TYR A 52 35.94 24.39 -11.69
N LEU A 53 34.83 24.56 -10.97
CA LEU A 53 33.50 24.21 -11.46
C LEU A 53 32.88 25.35 -12.26
N PHE A 54 33.05 26.60 -11.81
CA PHE A 54 32.58 27.81 -12.47
C PHE A 54 33.77 28.70 -12.89
N PRO A 55 33.79 29.23 -14.12
CA PRO A 55 32.79 29.09 -15.18
C PRO A 55 32.99 27.87 -16.09
N GLY A 56 34.00 27.02 -15.83
CA GLY A 56 34.42 25.97 -16.76
C GLY A 56 33.38 24.88 -17.02
N ILE A 57 33.06 24.07 -16.01
CA ILE A 57 32.19 22.89 -16.15
C ILE A 57 30.71 23.29 -16.14
N PHE A 58 30.34 24.24 -15.29
CA PHE A 58 28.97 24.71 -15.12
C PHE A 58 28.90 26.23 -15.29
N PRO A 59 28.87 26.75 -16.52
CA PRO A 59 28.93 28.19 -16.79
C PRO A 59 27.65 28.95 -16.39
N SER A 60 26.54 28.25 -16.13
CA SER A 60 25.30 28.85 -15.68
C SER A 60 24.45 27.88 -14.86
N LEU A 61 23.51 28.44 -14.09
CA LEU A 61 22.51 27.67 -13.36
C LEU A 61 21.71 26.75 -14.30
N THR A 62 21.40 27.21 -15.52
CA THR A 62 20.66 26.42 -16.51
C THR A 62 21.42 25.16 -16.91
N VAL A 63 22.72 25.27 -17.20
CA VAL A 63 23.54 24.11 -17.57
C VAL A 63 23.67 23.14 -16.40
N PHE A 64 23.94 23.65 -15.19
CA PHE A 64 23.98 22.84 -13.97
C PHE A 64 22.66 22.09 -13.74
N THR A 65 21.52 22.77 -13.93
CA THR A 65 20.18 22.19 -13.78
C THR A 65 19.94 21.05 -14.76
N ILE A 66 20.27 21.25 -16.05
CA ILE A 66 20.06 20.22 -17.08
C ILE A 66 20.90 18.98 -16.77
N VAL A 67 22.19 19.14 -16.45
CA VAL A 67 23.06 18.02 -16.09
C VAL A 67 22.57 17.34 -14.80
N GLY A 68 22.20 18.13 -13.80
CA GLY A 68 21.63 17.65 -12.55
C GLY A 68 20.37 16.80 -12.76
N LEU A 69 19.46 17.21 -13.64
CA LEU A 69 18.26 16.45 -13.99
C LEU A 69 18.60 15.10 -14.67
N VAL A 70 19.55 15.11 -15.60
CA VAL A 70 20.00 13.90 -16.31
C VAL A 70 20.58 12.86 -15.34
N VAL A 71 21.20 13.29 -14.23
CA VAL A 71 21.73 12.39 -13.20
C VAL A 71 20.68 12.04 -12.13
N ALA A 72 19.94 13.03 -11.65
CA ALA A 72 19.00 12.86 -10.55
C ALA A 72 17.80 11.97 -10.93
N ILE A 73 17.29 12.06 -12.16
CA ILE A 73 16.15 11.26 -12.60
C ILE A 73 16.48 9.75 -12.60
N PRO A 74 17.55 9.27 -13.26
CA PRO A 74 17.93 7.86 -13.20
C PRO A 74 18.23 7.37 -11.78
N VAL A 75 18.94 8.17 -10.97
CA VAL A 75 19.23 7.82 -9.57
C VAL A 75 17.93 7.69 -8.77
N GLY A 76 16.99 8.62 -8.94
CA GLY A 76 15.67 8.56 -8.29
C GLY A 76 14.87 7.32 -8.71
N ILE A 77 14.83 6.99 -10.00
CA ILE A 77 14.14 5.79 -10.51
C ILE A 77 14.77 4.52 -9.92
N THR A 78 16.10 4.39 -9.95
CA THR A 78 16.79 3.20 -9.45
C THR A 78 16.66 3.03 -7.93
N ALA A 79 16.79 4.12 -7.16
CA ALA A 79 16.57 4.12 -5.72
C ALA A 79 15.12 3.74 -5.38
N GLY A 80 14.14 4.29 -6.10
CA GLY A 80 12.72 3.94 -5.95
C GLY A 80 12.45 2.47 -6.24
N LEU A 81 12.97 1.95 -7.35
CA LEU A 81 12.83 0.52 -7.70
C LEU A 81 13.47 -0.39 -6.65
N TYR A 82 14.65 -0.01 -6.13
CA TYR A 82 15.31 -0.77 -5.07
C TYR A 82 14.49 -0.76 -3.79
N HIS A 83 13.97 0.41 -3.40
CA HIS A 83 13.13 0.54 -2.22
C HIS A 83 11.88 -0.34 -2.32
N MET A 84 11.14 -0.27 -3.44
CA MET A 84 9.93 -1.07 -3.66
C MET A 84 10.18 -2.59 -3.66
N LYS A 85 11.32 -3.05 -4.19
CA LYS A 85 11.57 -4.50 -4.38
C LYS A 85 12.32 -5.17 -3.25
N ARG A 86 13.09 -4.43 -2.44
CA ARG A 86 14.09 -5.02 -1.53
C ARG A 86 14.04 -4.51 -0.09
N THR A 87 13.22 -3.52 0.24
CA THR A 87 13.19 -3.03 1.63
C THR A 87 11.98 -3.59 2.37
N ALA A 88 12.22 -4.09 3.59
CA ALA A 88 11.15 -4.44 4.53
C ALA A 88 10.28 -3.21 4.89
N ALA A 89 10.82 -2.00 4.67
CA ALA A 89 10.11 -0.74 4.88
C ALA A 89 8.85 -0.62 3.99
N PHE A 90 8.89 -1.05 2.72
CA PHE A 90 7.69 -1.01 1.88
C PHE A 90 6.57 -1.91 2.40
N ALA A 91 6.92 -3.11 2.89
CA ALA A 91 5.93 -4.03 3.47
C ALA A 91 5.35 -3.47 4.78
N ALA A 92 6.17 -2.85 5.63
CA ALA A 92 5.73 -2.21 6.86
C ALA A 92 4.84 -0.98 6.60
N ASP A 93 5.19 -0.14 5.62
CA ASP A 93 4.36 1.00 5.23
C ASP A 93 3.01 0.53 4.69
N ALA A 94 2.99 -0.52 3.87
CA ALA A 94 1.75 -1.09 3.36
C ALA A 94 0.88 -1.65 4.50
N SER A 95 1.45 -2.39 5.45
CA SER A 95 0.69 -2.94 6.59
C SER A 95 0.12 -1.84 7.47
N VAL A 96 0.93 -0.84 7.83
CA VAL A 96 0.48 0.32 8.63
C VAL A 96 -0.64 1.08 7.91
N GLN A 97 -0.54 1.30 6.60
CA GLN A 97 -1.59 1.98 5.85
C GLN A 97 -2.89 1.17 5.78
N THR A 98 -2.80 -0.17 5.72
CA THR A 98 -3.98 -1.03 5.77
C THR A 98 -4.62 -1.10 7.16
N GLU A 99 -3.81 -1.14 8.22
CA GLU A 99 -4.28 -1.21 9.61
C GLU A 99 -4.83 0.12 10.10
N ALA A 100 -4.17 1.23 9.78
CA ALA A 100 -4.58 2.56 10.21
C ALA A 100 -5.83 3.08 9.48
N ASN A 101 -6.26 2.42 8.40
CA ASN A 101 -7.43 2.83 7.63
C ASN A 101 -8.72 2.14 8.12
N PRO A 102 -9.63 2.86 8.81
CA PRO A 102 -10.86 2.26 9.35
C PRO A 102 -11.81 1.75 8.27
N TYR A 103 -11.72 2.27 7.05
CA TYR A 103 -12.51 1.79 5.92
C TYR A 103 -11.97 0.48 5.37
N VAL A 104 -10.65 0.27 5.42
CA VAL A 104 -10.04 -1.02 5.05
C VAL A 104 -10.44 -2.08 6.07
N TYR A 105 -10.44 -1.77 7.37
CA TYR A 105 -10.97 -2.69 8.38
C TYR A 105 -12.46 -3.02 8.14
N LYS A 106 -13.30 -2.04 7.82
CA LYS A 106 -14.72 -2.30 7.51
C LYS A 106 -14.95 -3.13 6.25
N THR A 107 -14.05 -3.04 5.25
CA THR A 107 -14.22 -3.70 3.95
C THR A 107 -13.51 -5.05 3.85
N ILE A 108 -12.34 -5.21 4.50
CA ILE A 108 -11.60 -6.48 4.56
C ILE A 108 -11.97 -7.27 5.82
N GLY A 109 -12.18 -6.59 6.95
CA GLY A 109 -12.60 -7.23 8.19
C GLY A 109 -13.96 -7.89 8.07
N LYS A 110 -14.92 -7.32 7.32
CA LYS A 110 -16.19 -8.01 7.02
C LYS A 110 -16.00 -9.31 6.22
N GLU A 111 -14.99 -9.36 5.35
CA GLU A 111 -14.70 -10.57 4.55
C GLU A 111 -14.14 -11.67 5.46
N LYS A 112 -13.18 -11.33 6.33
CA LYS A 112 -12.55 -12.28 7.26
C LYS A 112 -13.48 -12.69 8.42
N GLU A 113 -14.16 -11.74 9.04
CA GLU A 113 -14.91 -11.97 10.29
C GLU A 113 -16.37 -12.38 10.06
N VAL A 114 -16.94 -12.05 8.89
CA VAL A 114 -18.37 -12.28 8.62
C VAL A 114 -18.56 -13.17 7.40
N PHE A 115 -18.11 -12.76 6.22
CA PHE A 115 -18.44 -13.48 4.98
C PHE A 115 -17.74 -14.83 4.86
N LEU A 116 -16.42 -14.93 5.07
CA LEU A 116 -15.70 -16.20 4.94
C LEU A 116 -16.21 -17.25 5.95
N PRO A 117 -16.41 -16.93 7.25
CA PRO A 117 -17.05 -17.85 8.19
C PRO A 117 -18.48 -18.22 7.78
N LEU A 118 -19.28 -17.25 7.30
CA LEU A 118 -20.63 -17.50 6.81
C LEU A 118 -20.62 -18.48 5.63
N TRP A 119 -19.74 -18.29 4.64
CA TRP A 119 -19.60 -19.18 3.49
C TRP A 119 -19.19 -20.58 3.92
N ILE A 120 -18.23 -20.72 4.84
CA ILE A 120 -17.82 -22.02 5.41
C ILE A 120 -19.01 -22.69 6.09
N LEU A 121 -19.80 -21.96 6.88
CA LEU A 121 -20.99 -22.49 7.55
C LEU A 121 -22.07 -22.90 6.55
N THR A 122 -22.33 -22.10 5.51
CA THR A 122 -23.26 -22.43 4.43
C THR A 122 -22.84 -23.70 3.72
N VAL A 123 -21.58 -23.81 3.32
CA VAL A 123 -21.02 -24.97 2.63
C VAL A 123 -21.07 -26.22 3.52
N ARG A 124 -20.71 -26.12 4.80
CA ARG A 124 -20.86 -27.22 5.77
C ARG A 124 -22.34 -27.63 5.96
N GLY A 125 -23.26 -26.67 5.94
CA GLY A 125 -24.69 -26.92 6.01
C GLY A 125 -25.20 -27.69 4.79
N LEU A 126 -24.82 -27.25 3.59
CA LEU A 126 -25.15 -27.94 2.33
C LEU A 126 -24.54 -29.34 2.28
N ALA A 127 -23.29 -29.51 2.69
CA ALA A 127 -22.63 -30.82 2.75
C ALA A 127 -23.39 -31.80 3.67
N LYS A 128 -23.81 -31.35 4.86
CA LYS A 128 -24.63 -32.17 5.77
C LYS A 128 -25.98 -32.59 5.16
N LEU A 129 -26.57 -31.77 4.29
CA LEU A 129 -27.82 -32.10 3.60
C LEU A 129 -27.58 -33.14 2.50
N LEU A 130 -26.53 -32.96 1.68
CA LEU A 130 -26.16 -33.88 0.61
C LEU A 130 -25.70 -35.25 1.15
N GLU A 131 -25.00 -35.27 2.27
CA GLU A 131 -24.66 -36.51 2.98
C GLU A 131 -25.91 -37.26 3.46
N ARG A 132 -26.92 -36.55 3.98
CA ARG A 132 -28.20 -37.17 4.39
C ARG A 132 -29.01 -37.70 3.22
N GLN A 133 -28.88 -37.08 2.04
CA GLN A 133 -29.55 -37.53 0.82
C GLN A 133 -28.77 -38.61 0.08
N GLU A 134 -27.59 -38.99 0.56
CA GLU A 134 -26.68 -39.96 -0.09
C GLU A 134 -26.31 -39.58 -1.53
N THR A 135 -26.36 -38.29 -1.87
CA THR A 135 -26.12 -37.77 -3.23
C THR A 135 -24.69 -37.28 -3.46
N MET A 136 -23.84 -37.29 -2.44
CA MET A 136 -22.44 -36.84 -2.53
C MET A 136 -21.51 -37.97 -2.98
N SER A 137 -20.80 -37.77 -4.09
CA SER A 137 -19.74 -38.69 -4.52
C SER A 137 -18.50 -38.62 -3.60
N LEU A 138 -17.62 -39.61 -3.69
CA LEU A 138 -16.35 -39.60 -2.96
C LEU A 138 -15.40 -38.50 -3.45
N GLU A 139 -15.48 -38.15 -4.73
CA GLU A 139 -14.70 -37.07 -5.34
C GLU A 139 -15.13 -35.71 -4.77
N ASP A 140 -16.44 -35.44 -4.73
CA ASP A 140 -17.00 -34.21 -4.16
C ASP A 140 -16.61 -34.03 -2.68
N LYS A 141 -16.59 -35.13 -1.91
CA LYS A 141 -16.15 -35.13 -0.50
C LYS A 141 -14.70 -34.68 -0.34
N ASN A 142 -13.82 -35.17 -1.22
CA ASN A 142 -12.41 -34.85 -1.16
C ASN A 142 -12.12 -33.40 -1.59
N GLU A 143 -12.75 -32.94 -2.67
CA GLU A 143 -12.61 -31.55 -3.15
C GLU A 143 -13.14 -30.56 -2.10
N LEU A 144 -14.30 -30.85 -1.53
CA LEU A 144 -14.89 -30.03 -0.47
C LEU A 144 -13.95 -29.91 0.74
N LYS A 145 -13.36 -31.03 1.17
CA LYS A 145 -12.41 -31.05 2.28
C LYS A 145 -11.19 -30.18 1.97
N GLU A 146 -10.62 -30.32 0.77
CA GLU A 146 -9.46 -29.54 0.36
C GLU A 146 -9.76 -28.02 0.38
N ILE A 147 -10.91 -27.61 -0.12
CA ILE A 147 -11.33 -26.20 -0.13
C ILE A 147 -11.58 -25.68 1.30
N LEU A 148 -12.21 -26.48 2.17
CA LEU A 148 -12.44 -26.09 3.56
C LEU A 148 -11.12 -25.95 4.34
N ASP A 149 -10.16 -26.84 4.11
CA ASP A 149 -8.84 -26.77 4.75
C ASP A 149 -8.08 -25.49 4.33
N LYS A 150 -8.13 -25.16 3.03
CA LYS A 150 -7.59 -23.89 2.51
C LYS A 150 -8.29 -22.66 3.12
N ALA A 151 -9.61 -22.69 3.22
CA ALA A 151 -10.38 -21.58 3.80
C ALA A 151 -10.07 -21.36 5.28
N ASN A 152 -9.91 -22.44 6.07
CA ASN A 152 -9.52 -22.34 7.48
C ASN A 152 -8.08 -21.78 7.62
N ALA A 153 -7.14 -22.22 6.78
CA ALA A 153 -5.79 -21.67 6.78
C ALA A 153 -5.77 -20.16 6.52
N LEU A 154 -6.60 -19.66 5.60
CA LEU A 154 -6.73 -18.21 5.35
C LEU A 154 -7.33 -17.46 6.56
N LEU A 155 -8.29 -18.04 7.27
CA LEU A 155 -8.86 -17.43 8.49
C LEU A 155 -7.82 -17.25 9.59
N GLU A 156 -6.91 -18.22 9.72
CA GLU A 156 -5.78 -18.18 10.64
C GLU A 156 -4.65 -17.24 10.18
N GLY A 157 -4.80 -16.60 9.01
CA GLY A 157 -3.82 -15.68 8.44
C GLY A 157 -2.67 -16.38 7.71
N GLN A 158 -2.79 -17.68 7.42
CA GLN A 158 -1.81 -18.41 6.64
C GLN A 158 -1.99 -18.16 5.13
N TYR A 159 -0.96 -18.49 4.37
CA TYR A 159 -0.98 -18.37 2.91
C TYR A 159 -1.50 -19.66 2.27
N VAL A 160 -2.35 -19.54 1.26
CA VAL A 160 -2.79 -20.67 0.43
C VAL A 160 -2.23 -20.53 -0.98
N GLY A 161 -1.64 -21.61 -1.49
CA GLY A 161 -0.92 -21.60 -2.77
C GLY A 161 0.51 -21.10 -2.64
N LEU A 162 1.15 -20.76 -3.76
CA LEU A 162 2.53 -20.29 -3.79
C LEU A 162 2.60 -18.76 -3.81
N PRO A 163 2.91 -18.08 -2.69
CA PRO A 163 3.54 -16.76 -2.75
C PRO A 163 5.04 -16.91 -3.09
N ARG A 164 5.42 -17.82 -4.01
CA ARG A 164 6.83 -18.22 -4.25
C ARG A 164 7.70 -17.11 -4.84
N LYS A 165 7.15 -15.93 -5.17
CA LYS A 165 7.92 -14.79 -5.71
C LYS A 165 8.23 -13.67 -4.72
N MET A 166 7.70 -13.69 -3.52
CA MET A 166 8.14 -12.75 -2.48
C MET A 166 8.99 -13.53 -1.49
N GLY A 167 10.31 -13.31 -1.52
CA GLY A 167 11.30 -13.95 -0.64
C GLY A 167 11.18 -13.55 0.82
N ILE A 168 9.96 -13.59 1.36
CA ILE A 168 9.63 -13.35 2.76
C ILE A 168 9.86 -14.68 3.46
N LYS A 169 10.97 -14.78 4.20
CA LYS A 169 11.14 -15.84 5.20
C LYS A 169 9.95 -15.72 6.16
N SER A 170 9.18 -16.80 6.32
CA SER A 170 8.17 -16.90 7.36
C SER A 170 8.86 -16.66 8.71
N PHE A 171 8.50 -15.57 9.38
CA PHE A 171 8.84 -15.42 10.79
C PHE A 171 7.83 -16.24 11.59
N PRO A 172 8.27 -17.12 12.52
CA PRO A 172 7.35 -17.80 13.41
C PRO A 172 6.66 -16.73 14.26
N VAL A 173 5.33 -16.64 14.14
CA VAL A 173 4.51 -15.89 15.10
C VAL A 173 4.58 -16.70 16.38
N THR A 174 5.42 -16.26 17.32
CA THR A 174 5.42 -16.78 18.68
C THR A 174 4.16 -16.29 19.36
N GLU A 175 3.35 -17.24 19.80
CA GLU A 175 2.17 -17.05 20.63
C GLU A 175 2.60 -16.39 21.95
N GLY A 176 2.27 -15.11 22.12
CA GLY A 176 2.65 -14.35 23.29
C GLY A 176 2.60 -12.85 23.04
N ASP A 177 1.39 -12.32 22.88
CA ASP A 177 0.99 -10.96 23.28
C ASP A 177 -0.52 -10.82 23.00
N THR A 178 -1.31 -11.38 23.92
CA THR A 178 -2.70 -10.98 24.17
C THR A 178 -2.74 -9.72 25.01
#